data_AF-A0A5J4QLP4-F1
#
_entry.id   AF-A0A5J4QLP4-F1
#
_cell.length_a   1.000
_cell.length_b   1.000
_cell.length_c   1.000
_cell.angle_alpha   90.00
_cell.angle_beta   90.00
_cell.angle_gamma   90.00
#
_symmetry.space_group_name_H-M   'P 1'
#
loop_
_entity.id
_entity.type
_entity.pdbx_description
1 polymer ?
#
loop_
_entity_poly.entity_id
_entity_poly.type
_entity_poly.pdbx_seq_one_letter_code
_entity_poly.pdbx_strand_id
1 'polypeptide(L)'
;DMEIDYFQSNIEGELIDKIQTAGFEADAIILNAGAYTHTSIALHDAIRSVPAPVIEVHISNVHGREEFRHKSMIAAACKGVICGFGMDSYRLAVEAVLGKEVK
;
A
#
# COMPACT_ATOMS: atom_id res chain seq x y z
N ASP A 1 -10.23 2.80 20.46
CA ASP A 1 -10.24 1.52 19.73
C ASP A 1 -9.74 1.74 18.32
N MET A 2 -9.24 0.68 17.67
CA MET A 2 -8.75 0.72 16.29
C MET A 2 -9.76 0.00 15.41
N GLU A 3 -10.24 0.68 14.37
CA GLU A 3 -11.12 0.11 13.36
C GLU A 3 -10.31 -0.21 12.10
N ILE A 4 -10.57 -1.37 11.50
CA ILE A 4 -9.89 -1.82 10.28
C ILE A 4 -10.95 -2.24 9.28
N ASP A 5 -11.00 -1.50 8.18
CA ASP A 5 -11.75 -1.89 6.99
C ASP A 5 -10.85 -2.64 6.00
N TYR A 6 -11.43 -3.62 5.31
CA TYR A 6 -10.75 -4.40 4.29
C TYR A 6 -11.50 -4.30 2.96
N PHE A 7 -10.74 -4.17 1.89
CA PHE A 7 -11.23 -4.20 0.53
C PHE A 7 -10.20 -4.84 -0.39
N GLN A 8 -10.66 -5.64 -1.35
CA GLN A 8 -9.83 -6.22 -2.39
C GLN A 8 -10.60 -6.23 -3.70
N SER A 9 -9.88 -5.92 -4.78
CA SER A 9 -10.39 -6.07 -6.14
C SER A 9 -9.27 -6.46 -7.10
N ASN A 10 -9.65 -7.11 -8.19
CA ASN A 10 -8.80 -7.38 -9.35
C ASN A 10 -9.02 -6.35 -10.48
N ILE A 11 -9.85 -5.32 -10.22
CA ILE A 11 -10.16 -4.24 -11.16
C ILE A 11 -9.45 -3.00 -10.65
N GLU A 12 -8.49 -2.49 -11.43
CA GLU A 12 -7.68 -1.31 -11.07
C GLU A 12 -8.56 -0.11 -10.68
N GLY A 13 -9.63 0.16 -11.43
CA GLY A 13 -10.56 1.25 -11.15
C GLY A 13 -11.23 1.15 -9.78
N GLU A 14 -11.59 -0.05 -9.33
CA GLU A 14 -12.22 -0.23 -8.01
C GLU A 14 -11.23 0.03 -6.87
N LEU A 15 -9.94 -0.26 -7.07
CA LEU A 15 -8.90 0.12 -6.11
C LEU A 15 -8.71 1.63 -6.08
N ILE A 16 -8.74 2.31 -7.23
CA ILE A 16 -8.68 3.77 -7.34
C ILE A 16 -9.87 4.40 -6.59
N ASP A 17 -11.09 3.94 -6.87
CA ASP A 17 -12.31 4.44 -6.22
C ASP A 17 -12.24 4.25 -4.69
N LYS A 18 -11.76 3.08 -4.24
CA LYS A 18 -11.59 2.81 -2.82
C LYS A 18 -10.52 3.71 -2.18
N ILE A 19 -9.38 3.95 -2.84
CA ILE A 19 -8.35 4.89 -2.35
C ILE A 19 -8.93 6.30 -2.26
N GLN A 20 -9.67 6.74 -3.28
CA GLN A 20 -10.27 8.07 -3.31
C GLN A 20 -11.36 8.24 -2.25
N THR A 21 -12.08 7.19 -1.87
CA THR A 21 -13.06 7.27 -0.76
C THR A 21 -12.34 7.21 0.59
N ALA A 22 -11.59 6.14 0.84
CA ALA A 22 -10.93 5.91 2.12
C ALA A 22 -9.88 6.98 2.44
N GLY A 23 -9.25 7.57 1.42
CA GLY A 23 -8.20 8.55 1.59
C GLY A 23 -8.65 9.88 2.21
N PHE A 24 -9.95 10.17 2.26
CA PHE A 24 -10.51 11.32 2.98
C PHE A 24 -11.17 10.96 4.31
N GLU A 25 -11.35 9.66 4.60
CA GLU A 25 -12.07 9.18 5.77
C GLU A 25 -11.15 8.52 6.80
N ALA A 26 -10.13 7.80 6.34
CA ALA A 26 -9.22 7.02 7.18
C ALA A 26 -7.95 7.79 7.54
N ASP A 27 -7.37 7.48 8.71
CA ASP A 27 -6.11 8.06 9.17
C ASP A 27 -4.89 7.59 8.34
N ALA A 28 -4.97 6.42 7.72
CA ALA A 28 -3.95 5.86 6.84
C ALA A 28 -4.50 4.71 5.98
N ILE A 29 -3.79 4.36 4.91
CA ILE A 29 -4.09 3.22 4.04
C ILE A 29 -2.90 2.27 4.01
N ILE A 30 -3.15 0.97 4.16
CA ILE A 30 -2.16 -0.08 3.95
C ILE A 30 -2.50 -0.78 2.64
N LEU A 31 -1.66 -0.61 1.62
CA LEU A 31 -1.94 -1.05 0.27
C LEU A 31 -0.97 -2.13 -0.19
N ASN A 32 -1.51 -3.30 -0.49
CA ASN A 32 -0.83 -4.29 -1.33
C ASN A 32 -1.48 -4.26 -2.72
N ALA A 33 -0.84 -3.57 -3.66
CA ALA A 33 -1.34 -3.41 -5.03
C ALA A 33 -1.09 -4.65 -5.92
N GLY A 34 -0.52 -5.74 -5.37
CA GLY A 34 -0.11 -6.89 -6.16
C GLY A 34 0.79 -6.49 -7.33
N ALA A 35 0.51 -7.01 -8.52
CA ALA A 35 1.28 -6.66 -9.72
C ALA A 35 1.07 -5.22 -10.20
N TYR A 36 -0.03 -4.55 -9.79
CA TYR A 36 -0.28 -3.17 -10.19
C TYR A 36 0.77 -2.20 -9.65
N THR A 37 1.49 -2.57 -8.59
CA THR A 37 2.64 -1.78 -8.17
C THR A 37 3.65 -1.59 -9.31
N HIS A 38 3.81 -2.55 -10.21
CA HIS A 38 4.81 -2.49 -11.28
C HIS A 38 4.30 -1.82 -12.56
N THR A 39 2.98 -1.57 -12.66
CA THR A 39 2.36 -1.16 -13.93
C THR A 39 1.48 0.08 -13.82
N SER A 40 0.92 0.37 -12.65
CA SER A 40 -0.16 1.34 -12.51
C SER A 40 0.36 2.74 -12.16
N ILE A 41 0.41 3.59 -13.17
CA ILE A 41 0.57 5.05 -12.98
C ILE A 41 -0.74 5.63 -12.41
N ALA A 42 -1.89 5.04 -12.75
CA ALA A 42 -3.19 5.51 -12.27
C ALA A 42 -3.31 5.39 -10.74
N LEU A 43 -2.86 4.28 -10.13
CA LEU A 43 -2.80 4.14 -8.68
C LEU A 43 -1.81 5.11 -8.04
N HIS A 44 -0.65 5.36 -8.67
CA HIS A 44 0.31 6.35 -8.18
C HIS A 44 -0.33 7.73 -8.04
N ASP A 45 -1.07 8.17 -9.06
CA ASP A 45 -1.72 9.48 -9.06
C ASP A 45 -2.92 9.52 -8.12
N ALA A 46 -3.69 8.43 -8.00
CA ALA A 46 -4.76 8.30 -7.02
C ALA A 46 -4.24 8.44 -5.58
N ILE A 47 -3.11 7.79 -5.25
CA ILE A 47 -2.46 7.91 -3.94
C ILE A 47 -2.04 9.36 -3.66
N ARG A 48 -1.48 10.07 -4.65
CA ARG A 48 -1.09 11.49 -4.49
C ARG A 48 -2.28 12.45 -4.38
N SER A 49 -3.46 12.03 -4.80
CA SER A 49 -4.67 12.87 -4.79
C SER A 49 -5.39 12.91 -3.45
N VAL A 50 -5.03 12.05 -2.50
CA VAL A 50 -5.69 11.94 -1.19
C VAL A 50 -4.76 12.36 -0.04
N PRO A 51 -5.31 12.89 1.08
CA PRO A 51 -4.49 13.32 2.20
C PRO A 51 -3.98 12.17 3.08
N ALA A 52 -4.69 11.03 3.14
CA ALA A 52 -4.27 9.91 3.97
C ALA A 52 -2.92 9.32 3.50
N PRO A 53 -1.94 9.12 4.41
CA PRO A 53 -0.69 8.47 4.06
C PRO A 53 -0.92 7.00 3.69
N VAL A 54 -0.28 6.57 2.60
CA VAL A 54 -0.36 5.18 2.12
C VAL A 54 0.95 4.46 2.40
N ILE A 55 0.91 3.28 3.01
CA ILE A 55 2.06 2.37 3.15
C ILE A 55 1.90 1.23 2.16
N GLU A 56 2.88 1.07 1.28
CA GLU A 56 2.93 -0.05 0.35
C GLU A 56 3.40 -1.32 1.07
N VAL A 57 2.69 -2.43 0.86
CA VAL A 57 3.00 -3.73 1.47
C VAL A 57 3.12 -4.81 0.41
N HIS A 58 4.19 -5.62 0.52
CA HIS A 58 4.34 -6.88 -0.19
C HIS A 58 4.59 -8.03 0.78
N ILE A 59 3.89 -9.15 0.57
CA ILE A 59 4.06 -10.37 1.38
C ILE A 59 5.44 -10.99 1.10
N SER A 60 5.80 -11.14 -0.19
CA SER A 60 7.10 -11.68 -0.59
C SER A 60 8.17 -10.59 -0.69
N ASN A 61 9.45 -10.98 -0.63
CA ASN A 61 10.56 -10.08 -0.98
C ASN A 61 10.56 -9.87 -2.50
N VAL A 62 10.02 -8.73 -2.96
CA VAL A 62 9.92 -8.42 -4.39
C VAL A 62 11.28 -8.26 -5.07
N HIS A 63 12.31 -7.86 -4.32
CA HIS A 63 13.68 -7.72 -4.82
C HIS A 63 14.42 -9.08 -4.94
N GLY A 64 13.91 -10.13 -4.29
CA GLY A 64 14.40 -11.50 -4.47
C GLY A 64 13.78 -12.23 -5.66
N ARG A 65 12.97 -11.55 -6.47
CA ARG A 65 12.18 -12.12 -7.58
C ARG A 65 12.64 -11.58 -8.93
N GLU A 66 11.83 -11.76 -9.97
CA GLU A 66 12.13 -11.32 -11.33
C GLU A 66 12.38 -9.80 -11.42
N GLU A 67 13.28 -9.37 -12.30
CA GLU A 67 13.74 -7.97 -12.41
C GLU A 67 12.59 -6.96 -12.58
N PHE A 68 11.55 -7.31 -13.32
CA PHE A 68 10.38 -6.44 -13.51
C PHE A 68 9.60 -6.17 -12.21
N ARG A 69 9.87 -6.91 -11.13
CA ARG A 69 9.27 -6.70 -9.81
C ARG A 69 10.09 -5.80 -8.90
N HIS A 70 11.30 -5.44 -9.30
CA HIS A 70 12.19 -4.66 -8.46
C HIS A 70 11.79 -3.18 -8.43
N LYS A 71 10.99 -2.74 -9.40
CA LYS A 71 10.50 -1.37 -9.50
C LYS A 71 9.01 -1.29 -9.17
N SER A 72 8.69 -0.44 -8.20
CA SER A 72 7.32 0.00 -7.91
C SER A 72 7.09 1.38 -8.54
N MET A 73 6.02 1.51 -9.30
CA MET A 73 5.50 2.76 -9.86
C MET A 73 4.77 3.58 -8.82
N ILE A 74 4.28 2.97 -7.72
CA ILE A 74 3.51 3.65 -6.68
C ILE A 74 4.35 4.02 -5.44
N ALA A 75 5.53 3.42 -5.25
CA ALA A 75 6.36 3.60 -4.05
C ALA A 75 6.70 5.07 -3.79
N ALA A 76 6.92 5.85 -4.86
CA ALA A 76 7.21 7.28 -4.76
C ALA A 76 6.01 8.16 -4.37
N ALA A 77 4.79 7.62 -4.38
CA ALA A 77 3.58 8.25 -3.86
C ALA A 77 3.26 7.79 -2.43
N CYS A 78 3.77 6.63 -2.01
CA CYS A 78 3.58 6.08 -0.67
C CYS A 78 4.49 6.76 0.37
N LYS A 79 4.08 6.74 1.64
CA LYS A 79 4.88 7.16 2.80
C LYS A 79 6.10 6.26 3.02
N GLY A 80 5.97 4.98 2.68
CA GLY A 80 7.02 3.98 2.81
C GLY A 80 6.60 2.63 2.22
N VAL A 81 7.54 1.70 2.15
CA VAL A 81 7.35 0.35 1.60
C VAL A 81 7.84 -0.69 2.61
N ILE A 82 7.04 -1.73 2.82
CA ILE A 82 7.42 -2.90 3.63
C ILE A 82 7.26 -4.14 2.76
N CYS A 83 8.33 -4.94 2.60
CA CYS A 83 8.29 -6.15 1.79
C CYS A 83 9.08 -7.30 2.42
N GLY A 84 8.65 -8.54 2.15
CA GLY A 84 9.44 -9.75 2.46
C GLY A 84 9.23 -10.37 3.83
N PHE A 85 8.35 -9.83 4.66
CA PHE A 85 8.05 -10.37 6.00
C PHE A 85 6.78 -11.22 6.04
N GLY A 86 6.25 -11.65 4.89
CA GLY A 86 5.01 -12.43 4.86
C GLY A 86 3.81 -11.59 5.33
N MET A 87 2.95 -12.20 6.15
CA MET A 87 1.80 -11.50 6.74
C MET A 87 2.21 -10.46 7.79
N ASP A 88 3.39 -10.60 8.39
CA ASP A 88 3.89 -9.59 9.33
C ASP A 88 4.08 -8.22 8.65
N SER A 89 4.27 -8.16 7.33
CA SER A 89 4.34 -6.88 6.62
C SER A 89 3.10 -6.00 6.86
N TYR A 90 1.90 -6.58 6.99
CA TYR A 90 0.69 -5.83 7.33
C TYR A 90 0.70 -5.34 8.78
N ARG A 91 1.10 -6.20 9.73
CA ARG A 91 1.23 -5.82 11.15
C ARG A 91 2.22 -4.67 11.32
N LEU A 92 3.39 -4.78 10.68
CA LEU A 92 4.43 -3.75 10.68
C LEU A 92 3.93 -2.43 10.08
N ALA A 93 3.12 -2.49 9.01
CA ALA A 93 2.49 -1.30 8.44
C ALA A 93 1.51 -0.64 9.42
N VAL A 94 0.68 -1.42 10.12
CA VAL A 94 -0.21 -0.89 11.19
C VAL A 94 0.61 -0.24 12.31
N GLU A 95 1.68 -0.88 12.78
CA GLU A 95 2.56 -0.34 13.82
C GLU A 95 3.22 0.98 13.40
N ALA A 96 3.66 1.07 12.14
CA ALA A 96 4.24 2.27 11.56
C ALA A 96 3.23 3.43 11.46
N VAL A 97 1.94 3.14 11.18
CA VAL A 97 0.86 4.14 11.21
C VAL A 97 0.64 4.64 12.63
N LEU A 98 0.62 3.74 13.61
CA LEU A 98 0.40 4.07 15.03
C LEU A 98 1.59 4.77 15.70
N GLY A 99 2.69 5.01 14.98
CA GLY A 99 3.89 5.66 15.51
C GLY A 99 4.61 4.82 16.57
N LYS A 100 4.42 3.50 16.56
CA LYS A 100 5.19 2.60 17.42
C LYS A 100 6.57 2.40 16.81
N GLU A 101 7.61 2.38 17.64
CA GLU A 101 8.93 1.94 17.20
C GLU A 101 8.82 0.49 16.71
N VAL A 102 9.10 0.30 15.41
CA VAL A 102 9.26 -1.03 14.82
C VAL A 102 10.59 -1.57 15.36
N LYS A 103 10.51 -2.55 16.28
CA LYS A 103 11.68 -3.20 16.88
C LYS A 103 12.39 -4.15 15.92
#